data_AF-A0A9D9MAF8-F1
#
_entry.id   AF-A0A9D9MAF8-F1
#
_cell.length_a   1.000
_cell.length_b   1.000
_cell.length_c   1.000
_cell.angle_alpha   90.00
_cell.angle_beta   90.00
_cell.angle_gamma   90.00
#
_symmetry.space_group_name_H-M   'P 1'
#
loop_
_entity.id
_entity.type
_entity.pdbx_description
1 polymer ?
#
loop_
_entity_poly.entity_id
_entity_poly.type
_entity_poly.pdbx_seq_one_letter_code
_entity_poly.pdbx_strand_id
1 'polypeptide(L)'
;MALNRIERRRRIHYRIRKHVSGTAEKPRMVVFRSNKQIYVQVIDDEQGKTLCAAASNDKELVAQCKGKNGIETAAIVGKAIAERAQAKGITTIAFDRGGYLFHGRVKSLADAAREGGLIF
;
A
#
# COMPACT_ATOMS: atom_id res chain seq x y z
N MET A 1 -4.68 27.42 -13.66
CA MET A 1 -4.47 27.46 -12.19
C MET A 1 -3.49 26.36 -11.78
N ALA A 2 -2.50 26.68 -10.96
CA ALA A 2 -1.62 25.67 -10.39
C ALA A 2 -2.43 24.81 -9.41
N LEU A 3 -2.57 23.51 -9.71
CA LEU A 3 -3.30 22.58 -8.85
C LEU A 3 -2.60 22.44 -7.51
N ASN A 4 -3.36 22.42 -6.42
CA ASN A 4 -2.80 22.17 -5.09
C ASN A 4 -2.18 20.76 -5.04
N ARG A 5 -1.20 20.52 -4.16
CA ARG A 5 -0.48 19.24 -4.03
C ARG A 5 -1.44 18.05 -3.88
N ILE A 6 -2.54 18.23 -3.15
CA ILE A 6 -3.58 17.19 -2.95
C ILE A 6 -4.32 16.91 -4.27
N GLU A 7 -4.71 17.94 -5.01
CA GLU A 7 -5.42 17.82 -6.29
C GLU A 7 -4.54 17.19 -7.36
N ARG A 8 -3.28 17.60 -7.43
CA ARG A 8 -2.29 16.99 -8.34
C ARG A 8 -2.13 15.49 -8.05
N ARG A 9 -2.03 15.10 -6.78
CA ARG A 9 -2.00 13.68 -6.38
C ARG A 9 -3.27 12.96 -6.82
N ARG A 10 -4.46 13.50 -6.51
CA ARG A 10 -5.74 12.89 -6.90
C ARG A 10 -5.82 12.67 -8.41
N ARG A 11 -5.42 13.66 -9.21
CA ARG A 11 -5.40 13.54 -10.69
C ARG A 11 -4.51 12.39 -11.16
N ILE A 12 -3.30 12.25 -10.59
CA ILE A 12 -2.39 11.14 -10.94
C ILE A 12 -2.99 9.81 -10.48
N HIS A 13 -3.57 9.77 -9.29
CA HIS A 13 -4.24 8.59 -8.74
C HIS A 13 -5.38 8.10 -9.63
N TYR A 14 -6.27 9.00 -10.07
CA TYR A 14 -7.33 8.66 -11.01
C TYR A 14 -6.79 8.15 -12.35
N ARG A 15 -5.68 8.70 -12.85
CA ARG A 15 -5.05 8.20 -14.08
C ARG A 15 -4.50 6.79 -13.92
N ILE A 16 -3.90 6.46 -12.78
CA ILE A 16 -3.41 5.10 -12.49
C ILE A 16 -4.59 4.12 -12.41
N ARG A 17 -5.67 4.51 -11.73
CA ARG A 17 -6.89 3.69 -11.61
C ARG A 17 -7.62 3.40 -12.92
N LYS A 18 -7.30 4.10 -14.02
CA LYS A 18 -7.82 3.72 -15.34
C LYS A 18 -7.23 2.40 -15.87
N HIS A 19 -6.04 2.03 -15.40
CA HIS A 19 -5.34 0.83 -15.85
C HIS A 19 -5.22 -0.23 -14.74
N VAL A 20 -5.24 0.20 -13.47
CA VAL A 20 -5.09 -0.69 -12.31
C VAL A 20 -6.43 -0.82 -11.60
N SER A 21 -7.08 -1.97 -11.78
CA SER A 21 -8.30 -2.39 -11.08
C SER A 21 -8.03 -3.68 -10.30
N GLY A 22 -8.65 -3.82 -9.14
CA GLY A 22 -8.59 -5.04 -8.33
C GLY A 22 -9.76 -5.96 -8.62
N THR A 23 -9.49 -7.23 -8.91
CA THR A 23 -10.50 -8.30 -9.00
C THR A 23 -10.39 -9.23 -7.79
N ALA A 24 -11.33 -10.17 -7.64
CA ALA A 24 -11.25 -11.18 -6.57
C ALA A 24 -9.95 -12.01 -6.63
N GLU A 25 -9.46 -12.34 -7.82
CA GLU A 25 -8.22 -13.10 -8.04
C GLU A 25 -6.96 -12.25 -7.88
N LYS A 26 -7.03 -10.98 -8.28
CA LYS A 26 -5.92 -10.03 -8.17
C LYS A 26 -6.37 -8.74 -7.49
N PRO A 27 -6.48 -8.75 -6.14
CA PRO A 27 -6.89 -7.57 -5.40
C PRO A 27 -5.91 -6.41 -5.56
N ARG A 28 -6.40 -5.18 -5.51
CA ARG A 28 -5.59 -3.97 -5.66
C ARG A 28 -5.00 -3.56 -4.31
N MET A 29 -3.69 -3.53 -4.22
CA MET A 29 -2.97 -3.01 -3.05
C MET A 29 -2.66 -1.53 -3.23
N VAL A 30 -3.31 -0.66 -2.45
CA VAL A 30 -3.13 0.79 -2.50
C VAL A 30 -2.26 1.30 -1.36
N VAL A 31 -1.31 2.17 -1.70
CA VAL A 31 -0.42 2.82 -0.72
C VAL A 31 -0.86 4.27 -0.47
N PHE A 32 -1.03 4.63 0.80
CA PHE A 32 -1.24 6.01 1.23
C PHE A 32 -0.15 6.45 2.20
N ARG A 33 0.60 7.50 1.81
CA ARG A 33 1.63 8.12 2.64
C ARG A 33 1.16 9.47 3.16
N SER A 34 1.09 9.63 4.48
CA SER A 34 0.91 10.93 5.13
C SER A 34 2.28 11.54 5.49
N ASN A 35 2.28 12.69 6.18
CA ASN A 35 3.51 13.31 6.65
C ASN A 35 4.25 12.43 7.67
N LYS A 36 3.50 11.75 8.55
CA LYS A 36 4.05 10.96 9.67
C LYS A 36 3.89 9.46 9.50
N GLN A 37 2.82 9.01 8.85
CA GLN A 37 2.38 7.61 8.85
C GLN A 37 2.22 7.08 7.42
N ILE A 38 2.28 5.76 7.29
CA ILE A 38 2.02 5.05 6.03
C ILE A 38 0.95 4.00 6.25
N TYR A 39 0.05 3.89 5.27
CA TYR A 39 -1.09 3.01 5.28
C TYR A 39 -1.12 2.22 3.98
N VAL A 40 -1.52 0.97 4.07
CA VAL A 40 -1.71 0.07 2.95
C VAL A 40 -3.03 -0.64 3.11
N GLN A 41 -3.76 -0.79 2.00
CA GLN A 41 -4.99 -1.54 1.95
C GLN A 41 -4.97 -2.44 0.72
N VAL A 42 -5.45 -3.66 0.87
CA VAL A 42 -5.72 -4.62 -0.20
C VAL A 42 -7.24 -4.65 -0.38
N ILE A 43 -7.69 -4.23 -1.56
CA ILE A 43 -9.09 -3.97 -1.86
C ILE A 43 -9.50 -4.82 -3.06
N ASP A 44 -10.66 -5.46 -2.95
CA ASP A 44 -11.39 -6.00 -4.08
C ASP A 44 -12.35 -4.91 -4.59
N ASP A 45 -12.12 -4.41 -5.81
CA ASP A 45 -12.92 -3.33 -6.38
C ASP A 45 -14.27 -3.85 -6.93
N GLU A 46 -14.44 -5.15 -7.19
CA GLU A 46 -15.70 -5.75 -7.65
C GLU A 46 -16.71 -5.85 -6.51
N GLN A 47 -16.26 -6.34 -5.35
CA GLN A 47 -17.10 -6.44 -4.15
C GLN A 47 -17.13 -5.14 -3.34
N GLY A 48 -16.24 -4.19 -3.63
CA GLY A 48 -16.08 -2.95 -2.87
C GLY A 48 -15.60 -3.19 -1.43
N LYS A 49 -14.97 -4.33 -1.15
CA LYS A 49 -14.55 -4.74 0.20
C LYS A 49 -13.03 -4.63 0.35
N THR A 50 -12.61 -4.16 1.51
CA THR A 50 -11.19 -4.20 1.90
C THR A 50 -10.90 -5.56 2.52
N LEU A 51 -10.04 -6.34 1.88
CA LEU A 51 -9.66 -7.67 2.34
C LEU A 51 -8.67 -7.55 3.50
N CYS A 52 -7.58 -6.80 3.32
CA CYS A 52 -6.57 -6.59 4.35
C CYS A 52 -6.19 -5.13 4.44
N ALA A 53 -5.81 -4.68 5.63
CA ALA A 53 -5.21 -3.37 5.84
C ALA A 53 -4.02 -3.49 6.78
N ALA A 54 -3.03 -2.63 6.61
CA ALA A 54 -1.90 -2.49 7.52
C ALA A 54 -1.51 -1.02 7.61
N ALA A 55 -1.24 -0.54 8.81
CA ALA A 55 -0.82 0.82 9.06
C ALA A 55 0.33 0.88 10.04
N SER A 56 1.20 1.88 9.89
CA SER A 56 2.22 2.19 10.90
C SER A 56 1.63 2.60 12.26
N ASN A 57 0.30 2.81 12.34
CA ASN A 57 -0.43 3.13 13.57
C ASN A 57 -1.18 1.92 14.17
N ASP A 58 -1.06 0.73 13.58
CA ASP A 58 -1.66 -0.48 14.16
C ASP A 58 -0.96 -0.81 15.47
N LYS A 59 -1.72 -1.19 16.51
CA LYS A 59 -1.19 -1.42 17.88
C LYS A 59 0.02 -2.38 17.89
N GLU A 60 0.00 -3.39 17.01
CA GLU A 60 1.06 -4.38 16.82
C GLU A 60 2.33 -3.78 16.17
N LEU A 61 2.16 -2.80 15.29
CA LEU A 61 3.24 -2.21 14.48
C LEU A 61 3.78 -0.91 15.08
N VAL A 62 3.02 -0.23 15.94
CA VAL A 62 3.43 1.02 16.60
C VAL A 62 4.70 0.84 17.40
N ALA A 63 4.83 -0.27 18.15
CA ALA A 63 6.04 -0.57 18.91
C ALA A 63 7.26 -0.77 17.98
N GLN A 64 7.05 -1.45 16.86
CA GLN A 64 8.11 -1.72 15.88
C GLN A 64 8.48 -0.49 15.02
N CYS A 65 7.57 0.47 14.88
CA CYS A 65 7.76 1.68 14.07
C CYS A 65 8.29 2.88 14.87
N LYS A 66 8.27 2.82 16.21
CA LYS A 66 8.68 3.94 17.08
C LYS A 66 10.19 4.20 16.93
N GLY A 67 10.54 5.45 16.57
CA GLY A 67 11.94 5.88 16.41
C GLY A 67 12.62 5.48 15.08
N LYS A 68 11.92 4.77 14.19
CA LYS A 68 12.48 4.30 12.92
C LYS A 68 12.28 5.30 11.79
N ASN A 69 13.17 5.22 10.80
CA ASN A 69 13.08 6.05 9.61
C ASN A 69 11.83 5.74 8.78
N GLY A 70 11.40 6.72 7.99
CA GLY A 70 10.23 6.58 7.13
C GLY A 70 10.32 5.43 6.09
N ILE A 71 11.54 4.97 5.77
CA ILE A 71 11.80 3.86 4.86
C ILE A 71 11.66 2.53 5.60
N GLU A 72 12.27 2.40 6.77
CA GLU A 72 12.17 1.19 7.61
C GLU A 72 10.74 0.92 8.05
N THR A 73 10.00 1.96 8.43
CA THR A 73 8.57 1.84 8.75
C THR A 73 7.75 1.34 7.56
N ALA A 74 8.11 1.73 6.33
CA ALA A 74 7.45 1.25 5.12
C ALA A 74 7.77 -0.22 4.83
N ALA A 75 9.01 -0.67 5.10
CA ALA A 75 9.37 -2.08 5.00
C ALA A 75 8.59 -2.94 6.00
N ILE A 76 8.49 -2.50 7.26
CA ILE A 76 7.75 -3.22 8.31
C ILE A 76 6.26 -3.36 7.93
N VAL A 77 5.64 -2.27 7.47
CA VAL A 77 4.25 -2.31 7.00
C VAL A 77 4.09 -3.21 5.77
N GLY A 78 5.09 -3.25 4.88
CA GLY A 78 5.13 -4.14 3.72
C GLY A 78 5.16 -5.64 4.09
N LYS A 79 5.93 -6.01 5.12
CA LYS A 79 5.97 -7.40 5.62
C LYS A 79 4.65 -7.78 6.30
N ALA A 80 4.13 -6.90 7.15
CA ALA A 80 2.88 -7.14 7.86
C ALA A 80 1.67 -7.30 6.91
N ILE A 81 1.59 -6.53 5.82
CA ILE A 81 0.51 -6.71 4.85
C ILE A 81 0.63 -8.01 4.08
N ALA A 82 1.86 -8.46 3.80
CA ALA A 82 2.11 -9.71 3.10
C ALA A 82 1.69 -10.92 3.93
N GLU A 83 2.06 -10.97 5.21
CA GLU A 83 1.62 -12.01 6.15
C GLU A 83 0.08 -12.04 6.26
N ARG A 84 -0.55 -10.87 6.40
CA ARG A 84 -2.02 -10.76 6.46
C ARG A 84 -2.69 -11.20 5.16
N ALA A 85 -2.09 -10.93 4.00
CA ALA A 85 -2.62 -11.34 2.71
C ALA A 85 -2.47 -12.85 2.48
N GLN A 86 -1.33 -13.42 2.84
CA GLN A 86 -1.09 -14.87 2.79
C GLN A 86 -2.03 -15.65 3.71
N ALA A 87 -2.30 -15.13 4.93
CA ALA A 87 -3.27 -15.73 5.84
C ALA A 87 -4.69 -15.79 5.26
N LYS A 88 -5.01 -14.93 4.28
CA LYS A 88 -6.28 -14.94 3.54
C LYS A 88 -6.19 -15.66 2.18
N GLY A 89 -5.06 -16.31 1.89
CA GLY A 89 -4.84 -17.03 0.64
C GLY A 89 -4.60 -16.14 -0.58
N ILE A 90 -4.30 -14.85 -0.39
CA ILE A 90 -4.08 -13.90 -1.49
C ILE A 90 -2.59 -13.91 -1.84
N THR A 91 -2.26 -14.44 -3.02
CA THR A 91 -0.88 -14.53 -3.53
C THR A 91 -0.56 -13.47 -4.58
N THR A 92 -1.52 -13.15 -5.44
CA THR A 92 -1.35 -12.24 -6.57
C THR A 92 -2.08 -10.94 -6.30
N ILE A 93 -1.40 -9.80 -6.45
CA ILE A 93 -2.01 -8.48 -6.21
C ILE A 93 -1.64 -7.48 -7.31
N ALA A 94 -2.45 -6.45 -7.48
CA ALA A 94 -2.14 -5.32 -8.36
C ALA A 94 -1.63 -4.14 -7.52
N PHE A 95 -0.38 -3.73 -7.72
CA PHE A 95 0.24 -2.66 -6.95
C PHE A 95 -0.18 -1.27 -7.44
N ASP A 96 -0.85 -0.51 -6.57
CA ASP A 96 -1.26 0.87 -6.78
C ASP A 96 -0.47 1.82 -5.87
N ARG A 97 0.43 2.58 -6.49
CA ARG A 97 1.29 3.57 -5.83
C ARG A 97 0.56 4.82 -5.29
N GLY A 98 -0.76 4.93 -5.42
CA GLY A 98 -1.54 5.95 -4.70
C GLY A 98 -1.37 7.40 -5.21
N GLY A 99 -0.80 7.54 -6.42
CA GLY A 99 -0.37 8.82 -7.00
C GLY A 99 0.99 9.31 -6.54
N TYR A 100 1.74 8.53 -5.76
CA TYR A 100 3.11 8.83 -5.35
C TYR A 100 4.14 8.32 -6.38
N LEU A 101 5.33 8.91 -6.38
CA LEU A 101 6.45 8.42 -7.19
C LEU A 101 6.92 7.08 -6.61
N PHE A 102 7.26 6.12 -7.48
CA PHE A 102 7.82 4.84 -7.07
C PHE A 102 9.29 5.03 -6.68
N HIS A 103 9.51 5.51 -5.46
CA HIS A 103 10.83 5.81 -4.90
C HIS A 103 10.77 5.82 -3.37
N GLY A 104 11.93 5.68 -2.73
CA GLY A 104 12.09 5.73 -1.27
C GLY A 104 11.11 4.81 -0.55
N ARG A 105 10.22 5.39 0.27
CA ARG A 105 9.24 4.65 1.08
C ARG A 105 8.32 3.74 0.27
N VAL A 106 7.84 4.19 -0.89
CA VAL A 106 6.91 3.40 -1.72
C VAL A 106 7.62 2.20 -2.33
N LYS A 107 8.88 2.39 -2.75
CA LYS A 107 9.71 1.30 -3.27
C LYS A 107 10.03 0.29 -2.16
N SER A 108 10.48 0.77 -1.00
CA SER A 108 10.80 -0.10 0.14
C SER A 108 9.61 -0.91 0.63
N LEU A 109 8.40 -0.35 0.59
CA LEU A 109 7.18 -1.08 0.88
C LEU A 109 6.91 -2.20 -0.12
N ALA A 110 7.07 -1.90 -1.42
CA ALA A 110 6.87 -2.88 -2.48
C ALA A 110 7.90 -4.01 -2.40
N ASP A 111 9.18 -3.68 -2.17
CA ASP A 111 10.25 -4.67 -2.04
C ASP A 111 9.99 -5.58 -0.83
N ALA A 112 9.58 -5.01 0.32
CA ALA A 112 9.24 -5.79 1.51
C ALA A 112 7.98 -6.67 1.32
N ALA A 113 6.98 -6.21 0.57
CA ALA A 113 5.81 -7.01 0.24
C ALA A 113 6.16 -8.17 -0.72
N ARG A 114 7.11 -7.97 -1.64
CA ARG A 114 7.65 -9.04 -2.50
C ARG A 114 8.46 -10.06 -1.72
N GLU A 115 9.31 -9.62 -0.80
CA GLU A 115 10.02 -10.52 0.14
C GLU A 115 9.03 -11.35 0.96
N GLY A 116 7.90 -10.75 1.34
CA GLY A 116 6.81 -11.43 2.03
C GLY A 116 5.98 -12.35 1.13
N GLY A 117 6.41 -12.67 -0.09
CA GLY A 117 5.80 -13.69 -0.96
C GLY A 117 4.57 -13.23 -1.76
N LEU A 118 4.28 -11.93 -1.82
CA LEU A 118 3.26 -11.40 -2.72
C LEU A 118 3.82 -11.22 -4.14
N ILE A 119 3.06 -11.68 -5.13
CA ILE A 119 3.46 -11.65 -6.55
C ILE A 119 2.80 -10.45 -7.23
N PHE A 120 3.62 -9.46 -7.62
CA PHE A 120 3.20 -8.26 -8.37
C PHE A 120 4.33 -7.44 -9.01
#